data_AF-A0A1V9A5V5-F1
#
_entry.id   AF-A0A1V9A5V5-F1
#
_cell.length_a   1.000
_cell.length_b   1.000
_cell.length_c   1.000
_cell.angle_alpha   90.00
_cell.angle_beta   90.00
_cell.angle_gamma   90.00
#
_symmetry.space_group_name_H-M   'P 1'
#
loop_
_entity.id
_entity.type
_entity.pdbx_description
1 polymer ?
#
loop_
_entity_poly.entity_id
_entity_poly.type
_entity_poly.pdbx_seq_one_letter_code
_entity_poly.pdbx_strand_id
1 'polypeptide(L)'
;MRTHVRARRLLPLLLAAALLGVPVSAHAAPAAAAVEEVADFGADPGNLRMLRYVPDGLAPDRPVVVALHGCTQNATGYGTDSGWVELAERWDFSLVLPEQRGANNLNSCFNWFESADTTRGQGEVASVVSMVDHTIAATGADPSRVYVTGLSAGGGMTSALLATYPERFSGGGVVAGLPYRCAAALYEAYTCMYTGKNLSPEAWGDRVRDASSHEGPWPTMSVWHGDADYTVTVANQRELVEQWTDVHGTDAEADRSDTVAGYPRTVYEDGAGRPVVEAITVTGMGHGQPVDPGTGEGQCGSAGAYVLDVDVCAAWHLGQTWSLP
;
A
#
# COMPACT_ATOMS: atom_id res chain seq x y z
N MET A 1 97.52 37.39 16.71
CA MET A 1 97.94 36.05 17.19
C MET A 1 96.82 35.51 18.09
N ARG A 2 96.43 34.23 17.92
CA ARG A 2 95.31 33.49 18.56
C ARG A 2 93.94 33.62 17.87
N THR A 3 93.64 32.81 16.84
CA THR A 3 93.06 31.43 16.82
C THR A 3 91.60 31.35 17.28
N HIS A 4 90.67 31.29 16.31
CA HIS A 4 89.32 30.78 16.54
C HIS A 4 89.08 29.54 15.66
N VAL A 5 88.78 28.43 16.34
CA VAL A 5 88.46 27.11 15.81
C VAL A 5 87.07 27.14 15.15
N ARG A 6 86.96 26.70 13.89
CA ARG A 6 85.68 26.49 13.20
C ARG A 6 85.18 25.06 13.45
N ALA A 7 84.04 24.93 14.11
CA ALA A 7 83.32 23.67 14.27
C ALA A 7 82.66 23.25 12.94
N ARG A 8 82.99 22.07 12.44
CA ARG A 8 82.30 21.41 11.31
C ARG A 8 81.06 20.69 11.85
N ARG A 9 79.87 21.09 11.40
CA ARG A 9 78.61 20.36 11.63
C ARG A 9 78.48 19.23 10.59
N LEU A 10 78.29 18.01 11.06
CA LEU A 10 77.90 16.84 10.26
C LEU A 10 76.38 16.89 10.05
N LEU A 11 75.93 16.68 8.81
CA LEU A 11 74.51 16.57 8.44
C LEU A 11 74.18 15.09 8.19
N PRO A 12 73.15 14.49 8.81
CA PRO A 12 72.75 13.12 8.49
C PRO A 12 71.87 13.07 7.24
N LEU A 13 72.13 12.11 6.35
CA LEU A 13 71.26 11.77 5.21
C LEU A 13 69.96 11.12 5.74
N LEU A 14 68.81 11.67 5.36
CA LEU A 14 67.49 11.02 5.47
C LEU A 14 67.15 10.38 4.12
N LEU A 15 67.10 9.05 4.06
CA LEU A 15 66.51 8.31 2.94
C LEU A 15 64.98 8.35 3.09
N ALA A 16 64.27 8.95 2.13
CA ALA A 16 62.83 8.84 2.00
C ALA A 16 62.50 7.67 1.05
N ALA A 17 61.88 6.62 1.56
CA ALA A 17 61.32 5.54 0.74
C ALA A 17 59.92 5.96 0.28
N ALA A 18 59.74 6.16 -1.03
CA ALA A 18 58.44 6.43 -1.63
C ALA A 18 57.68 5.10 -1.85
N LEU A 19 56.65 4.84 -1.05
CA LEU A 19 55.66 3.80 -1.31
C LEU A 19 54.62 4.37 -2.28
N LEU A 20 54.65 3.93 -3.53
CA LEU A 20 53.61 4.17 -4.53
C LEU A 20 52.38 3.32 -4.16
N GLY A 21 51.39 3.92 -3.50
CA GLY A 21 50.09 3.31 -3.26
C GLY A 21 49.29 3.22 -4.57
N VAL A 22 48.84 2.02 -4.92
CA VAL A 22 47.88 1.80 -6.02
C VAL A 22 46.50 2.24 -5.50
N PRO A 23 45.74 3.11 -6.20
CA PRO A 23 44.42 3.50 -5.75
C PRO A 23 43.46 2.31 -5.94
N VAL A 24 43.00 1.74 -4.83
CA VAL A 24 41.85 0.84 -4.83
C VAL A 24 40.62 1.69 -5.10
N SER A 25 40.02 1.54 -6.27
CA SER A 25 38.73 2.16 -6.58
C SER A 25 37.67 1.47 -5.73
N ALA A 26 37.21 2.15 -4.68
CA ALA A 26 36.02 1.74 -3.94
C ALA A 26 34.86 1.77 -4.93
N HIS A 27 34.32 0.60 -5.28
CA HIS A 27 33.06 0.51 -6.00
C HIS A 27 31.99 0.98 -5.01
N ALA A 28 31.39 2.14 -5.25
CA ALA A 28 30.20 2.54 -4.54
C ALA A 28 29.15 1.44 -4.74
N ALA A 29 28.57 0.96 -3.65
CA ALA A 29 27.37 0.13 -3.75
C ALA A 29 26.32 0.90 -4.55
N PRO A 30 25.55 0.24 -5.44
CA PRO A 30 24.44 0.91 -6.11
C PRO A 30 23.53 1.54 -5.05
N ALA A 31 23.11 2.78 -5.29
CA ALA A 31 22.12 3.42 -4.44
C ALA A 31 20.81 2.63 -4.57
N ALA A 32 20.10 2.39 -3.47
CA ALA A 32 18.77 1.76 -3.54
C ALA A 32 17.87 2.53 -4.51
N ALA A 33 16.98 1.81 -5.20
CA ALA A 33 15.98 2.42 -6.06
C ALA A 33 15.23 3.53 -5.29
N ALA A 34 14.74 4.53 -6.01
CA ALA A 34 13.98 5.64 -5.45
C ALA A 34 12.55 5.63 -5.99
N VAL A 35 11.61 6.16 -5.21
CA VAL A 35 10.27 6.45 -5.73
C VAL A 35 10.39 7.51 -6.83
N GLU A 36 9.90 7.20 -8.01
CA GLU A 36 9.92 8.09 -9.18
C GLU A 36 8.51 8.41 -9.67
N GLU A 37 8.34 9.60 -10.26
CA GLU A 37 7.10 9.97 -10.95
C GLU A 37 7.13 9.50 -12.40
N VAL A 38 6.05 8.88 -12.84
CA VAL A 38 5.81 8.50 -14.24
C VAL A 38 4.78 9.48 -14.82
N ALA A 39 5.21 10.34 -15.73
CA ALA A 39 4.31 11.33 -16.35
C ALA A 39 3.38 10.71 -17.40
N ASP A 40 3.89 9.79 -18.22
CA ASP A 40 3.21 9.25 -19.40
C ASP A 40 2.79 7.79 -19.20
N PHE A 41 1.82 7.54 -18.31
CA PHE A 41 1.32 6.19 -17.99
C PHE A 41 0.08 5.75 -18.78
N GLY A 42 -0.40 6.59 -19.71
CA GLY A 42 -1.57 6.30 -20.54
C GLY A 42 -2.76 7.20 -20.22
N ALA A 43 -3.97 6.63 -20.24
CA ALA A 43 -5.19 7.39 -20.03
C ALA A 43 -5.34 7.78 -18.56
N ASP A 44 -5.59 9.06 -18.30
CA ASP A 44 -5.74 9.61 -16.94
C ASP A 44 -7.03 10.43 -16.80
N PRO A 45 -8.22 9.81 -16.91
CA PRO A 45 -9.49 10.52 -16.78
C PRO A 45 -9.75 11.06 -15.36
N GLY A 46 -9.10 10.51 -14.33
CA GLY A 46 -9.12 10.98 -12.95
C GLY A 46 -8.10 12.06 -12.63
N ASN A 47 -7.25 12.47 -13.59
CA ASN A 47 -6.24 13.51 -13.41
C ASN A 47 -5.37 13.28 -12.16
N LEU A 48 -4.79 12.09 -12.03
CA LEU A 48 -3.94 11.68 -10.91
C LEU A 48 -2.45 11.90 -11.24
N ARG A 49 -1.57 11.67 -10.27
CA ARG A 49 -0.13 11.47 -10.55
C ARG A 49 0.19 10.01 -10.29
N MET A 50 1.07 9.44 -11.11
CA MET A 50 1.61 8.11 -10.87
C MET A 50 3.00 8.26 -10.29
N LEU A 51 3.18 7.81 -9.06
CA LEU A 51 4.50 7.50 -8.54
C LEU A 51 4.68 5.97 -8.55
N ARG A 52 5.92 5.51 -8.64
CA ARG A 52 6.22 4.08 -8.55
C ARG A 52 7.55 3.83 -7.87
N TYR A 53 7.71 2.62 -7.35
CA TYR A 53 8.97 2.08 -6.89
C TYR A 53 9.18 0.71 -7.57
N VAL A 54 10.35 0.52 -8.17
CA VAL A 54 10.74 -0.74 -8.80
C VAL A 54 12.14 -1.08 -8.28
N PRO A 55 12.32 -2.21 -7.57
CA PRO A 55 13.64 -2.66 -7.13
C PRO A 55 14.64 -2.77 -8.27
N ASP A 56 15.90 -2.48 -7.98
CA ASP A 56 16.97 -2.57 -8.97
C ASP A 56 17.16 -4.03 -9.43
N GLY A 57 17.14 -4.25 -10.75
CA GLY A 57 17.32 -5.59 -11.31
C GLY A 57 16.13 -6.54 -11.10
N LEU A 58 14.94 -6.00 -10.79
CA LEU A 58 13.71 -6.78 -10.67
C LEU A 58 13.53 -7.71 -11.88
N ALA A 59 13.39 -9.01 -11.59
CA ALA A 59 13.08 -10.02 -12.60
C ALA A 59 11.66 -9.82 -13.17
N PRO A 60 11.34 -10.34 -14.37
CA PRO A 60 9.95 -10.43 -14.82
C PRO A 60 9.14 -11.40 -13.94
N ASP A 61 7.82 -11.45 -14.17
CA ASP A 61 6.85 -12.31 -13.48
C ASP A 61 6.74 -12.06 -11.96
N ARG A 62 7.17 -10.86 -11.52
CA ARG A 62 7.04 -10.39 -10.14
C ARG A 62 5.69 -9.68 -9.91
N PRO A 63 5.18 -9.62 -8.67
CA PRO A 63 3.92 -8.97 -8.37
C PRO A 63 3.92 -7.45 -8.60
N VAL A 64 2.71 -6.90 -8.72
CA VAL A 64 2.46 -5.46 -8.58
C VAL A 64 1.59 -5.22 -7.35
N VAL A 65 1.98 -4.28 -6.49
CA VAL A 65 1.13 -3.78 -5.40
C VAL A 65 0.78 -2.32 -5.69
N VAL A 66 -0.49 -1.97 -5.51
CA VAL A 66 -0.96 -0.58 -5.53
C VAL A 66 -1.23 -0.15 -4.10
N ALA A 67 -0.60 0.93 -3.63
CA ALA A 67 -0.83 1.47 -2.29
C ALA A 67 -1.36 2.91 -2.35
N LEU A 68 -2.57 3.12 -1.82
CA LEU A 68 -3.33 4.36 -1.91
C LEU A 68 -3.33 5.10 -0.57
N HIS A 69 -2.82 6.34 -0.58
CA HIS A 69 -2.74 7.17 0.61
C HIS A 69 -4.11 7.67 1.12
N GLY A 70 -4.18 8.06 2.39
CA GLY A 70 -5.34 8.73 2.96
C GLY A 70 -5.37 10.24 2.65
N CYS A 71 -6.45 10.90 3.05
CA CYS A 71 -6.57 12.36 2.94
C CYS A 71 -5.38 13.09 3.58
N THR A 72 -4.96 14.21 2.99
CA THR A 72 -3.86 15.10 3.41
C THR A 72 -2.46 14.50 3.33
N GLN A 73 -2.35 13.21 3.02
CA GLN A 73 -1.09 12.53 2.77
C GLN A 73 -0.67 12.68 1.30
N ASN A 74 0.51 12.17 0.97
CA ASN A 74 1.04 12.07 -0.38
C ASN A 74 1.57 10.65 -0.64
N ALA A 75 1.76 10.29 -1.91
CA ALA A 75 2.11 8.93 -2.33
C ALA A 75 3.43 8.44 -1.72
N THR A 76 4.50 9.23 -1.87
CA THR A 76 5.84 8.84 -1.39
C THR A 76 5.88 8.66 0.12
N GLY A 77 5.27 9.61 0.86
CA GLY A 77 5.21 9.56 2.32
C GLY A 77 4.43 8.34 2.80
N TYR A 78 3.22 8.13 2.27
CA TYR A 78 2.42 6.96 2.64
C TYR A 78 3.13 5.65 2.30
N GLY A 79 3.68 5.51 1.09
CA GLY A 79 4.42 4.30 0.68
C GLY A 79 5.65 4.01 1.55
N THR A 80 6.35 5.05 2.01
CA THR A 80 7.52 4.91 2.89
C THR A 80 7.09 4.58 4.32
N ASP A 81 6.20 5.40 4.90
CA ASP A 81 5.84 5.31 6.32
C ASP A 81 5.01 4.05 6.62
N SER A 82 4.19 3.58 5.68
CA SER A 82 3.45 2.32 5.83
C SER A 82 4.31 1.06 5.64
N GLY A 83 5.57 1.21 5.22
CA GLY A 83 6.50 0.10 4.97
C GLY A 83 6.42 -0.52 3.58
N TRP A 84 5.50 -0.09 2.69
CA TRP A 84 5.37 -0.69 1.36
C TRP A 84 6.62 -0.57 0.49
N VAL A 85 7.34 0.56 0.54
CA VAL A 85 8.61 0.72 -0.20
C VAL A 85 9.69 -0.22 0.35
N GLU A 86 9.80 -0.34 1.66
CA GLU A 86 10.74 -1.26 2.31
C GLU A 86 10.43 -2.72 1.95
N LEU A 87 9.16 -3.10 1.94
CA LEU A 87 8.73 -4.46 1.60
C LEU A 87 8.90 -4.75 0.10
N ALA A 88 8.71 -3.75 -0.78
CA ALA A 88 8.95 -3.89 -2.21
C ALA A 88 10.40 -4.25 -2.52
N GLU A 89 11.34 -3.58 -1.85
CA GLU A 89 12.77 -3.89 -1.93
C GLU A 89 13.09 -5.27 -1.33
N ARG A 90 12.46 -5.61 -0.20
CA ARG A 90 12.74 -6.87 0.52
C ARG A 90 12.20 -8.11 -0.21
N TRP A 91 11.06 -8.00 -0.87
CA TRP A 91 10.31 -9.12 -1.46
C TRP A 91 10.23 -9.05 -2.99
N ASP A 92 11.04 -8.19 -3.62
CA ASP A 92 11.15 -8.08 -5.08
C ASP A 92 9.79 -7.95 -5.77
N PHE A 93 9.05 -6.87 -5.51
CA PHE A 93 7.83 -6.55 -6.26
C PHE A 93 7.78 -5.09 -6.68
N SER A 94 7.03 -4.79 -7.74
CA SER A 94 6.80 -3.40 -8.17
C SER A 94 5.69 -2.76 -7.35
N LEU A 95 5.87 -1.52 -6.94
CA LEU A 95 4.88 -0.75 -6.18
C LEU A 95 4.40 0.44 -7.01
N VAL A 96 3.09 0.58 -7.16
CA VAL A 96 2.43 1.73 -7.76
C VAL A 96 1.82 2.57 -6.63
N LEU A 97 2.11 3.86 -6.66
CA LEU A 97 1.67 4.84 -5.66
C LEU A 97 0.90 5.95 -6.39
N PRO A 98 -0.42 5.77 -6.64
CA PRO A 98 -1.24 6.84 -7.17
C PRO A 98 -1.28 7.99 -6.15
N GLU A 99 -1.21 9.22 -6.66
CA GLU A 99 -1.32 10.42 -5.82
C GLU A 99 -2.44 11.32 -6.31
N GLN A 100 -3.27 11.75 -5.36
CA GLN A 100 -4.34 12.70 -5.60
C GLN A 100 -3.80 14.12 -5.83
N ARG A 101 -4.48 14.87 -6.70
CA ARG A 101 -4.21 16.29 -6.90
C ARG A 101 -5.17 17.15 -6.08
N GLY A 102 -4.63 18.22 -5.47
CA GLY A 102 -5.43 19.24 -4.77
C GLY A 102 -6.52 19.90 -5.64
N ALA A 103 -6.35 19.87 -6.97
CA ALA A 103 -7.33 20.35 -7.93
C ALA A 103 -8.58 19.46 -8.02
N ASN A 104 -8.45 18.17 -7.76
CA ASN A 104 -9.57 17.22 -7.75
C ASN A 104 -10.26 17.21 -6.37
N ASN A 105 -9.46 17.36 -5.31
CA ASN A 105 -9.95 17.41 -3.94
C ASN A 105 -9.00 18.25 -3.07
N LEU A 106 -9.50 19.31 -2.42
CA LEU A 106 -8.65 20.24 -1.65
C LEU A 106 -7.90 19.60 -0.47
N ASN A 107 -8.38 18.46 0.03
CA ASN A 107 -7.72 17.67 1.07
C ASN A 107 -6.85 16.56 0.48
N SER A 108 -6.65 16.51 -0.83
CA SER A 108 -6.00 15.39 -1.53
C SER A 108 -6.61 14.03 -1.17
N CYS A 109 -7.91 13.96 -0.89
CA CYS A 109 -8.60 12.69 -0.72
C CYS A 109 -8.92 12.07 -2.09
N PHE A 110 -8.76 10.76 -2.25
CA PHE A 110 -9.42 10.04 -3.33
C PHE A 110 -10.95 10.23 -3.23
N ASN A 111 -11.61 10.50 -4.35
CA ASN A 111 -13.05 10.79 -4.41
C ASN A 111 -13.88 9.49 -4.42
N TRP A 112 -13.64 8.61 -3.44
CA TRP A 112 -14.31 7.31 -3.29
C TRP A 112 -15.85 7.40 -3.16
N PHE A 113 -16.37 8.58 -2.83
CA PHE A 113 -17.79 8.86 -2.72
C PHE A 113 -18.42 9.40 -4.00
N GLU A 114 -17.63 9.76 -5.02
CA GLU A 114 -18.15 10.31 -6.27
C GLU A 114 -18.31 9.21 -7.32
N SER A 115 -19.50 9.14 -7.92
CA SER A 115 -19.78 8.18 -8.99
C SER A 115 -18.91 8.42 -10.22
N ALA A 116 -18.52 9.67 -10.46
CA ALA A 116 -17.63 10.04 -11.57
C ALA A 116 -16.26 9.35 -11.47
N ASP A 117 -15.80 9.10 -10.24
CA ASP A 117 -14.46 8.58 -9.95
C ASP A 117 -14.42 7.10 -9.58
N THR A 118 -15.58 6.49 -9.35
CA THR A 118 -15.72 5.11 -8.88
C THR A 118 -16.57 4.22 -9.79
N THR A 119 -16.75 4.62 -11.05
CA THR A 119 -17.43 3.83 -12.08
C THR A 119 -16.41 3.35 -13.11
N ARG A 120 -16.49 2.08 -13.50
CA ARG A 120 -15.63 1.50 -14.54
C ARG A 120 -15.57 2.39 -15.78
N GLY A 121 -14.37 2.60 -16.30
CA GLY A 121 -14.09 3.31 -17.55
C GLY A 121 -13.90 4.81 -17.42
N GLN A 122 -14.00 5.38 -16.21
CA GLN A 122 -13.85 6.81 -15.98
C GLN A 122 -13.21 7.14 -14.63
N GLY A 123 -12.79 8.40 -14.49
CA GLY A 123 -12.27 8.99 -13.25
C GLY A 123 -11.12 8.22 -12.61
N GLU A 124 -11.00 8.35 -11.28
CA GLU A 124 -9.85 7.84 -10.51
C GLU A 124 -9.62 6.34 -10.67
N VAL A 125 -10.67 5.49 -10.65
CA VAL A 125 -10.49 4.04 -10.83
C VAL A 125 -9.86 3.68 -12.18
N ALA A 126 -10.25 4.36 -13.27
CA ALA A 126 -9.69 4.10 -14.58
C ALA A 126 -8.24 4.59 -14.71
N SER A 127 -7.91 5.72 -14.09
CA SER A 127 -6.53 6.20 -14.01
C SER A 127 -5.62 5.21 -13.29
N VAL A 128 -6.03 4.69 -12.13
CA VAL A 128 -5.22 3.72 -11.37
C VAL A 128 -5.01 2.42 -12.17
N VAL A 129 -6.02 1.94 -12.89
CA VAL A 129 -5.85 0.76 -13.77
C VAL A 129 -4.87 1.03 -14.91
N SER A 130 -4.87 2.25 -15.49
CA SER A 130 -3.85 2.61 -16.48
C SER A 130 -2.44 2.60 -15.88
N MET A 131 -2.26 3.01 -14.62
CA MET A 131 -0.96 2.96 -13.93
C MET A 131 -0.49 1.52 -13.69
N VAL A 132 -1.42 0.61 -13.36
CA VAL A 132 -1.14 -0.83 -13.22
C VAL A 132 -0.73 -1.43 -14.57
N ASP A 133 -1.52 -1.20 -15.62
CA ASP A 133 -1.24 -1.70 -16.97
C ASP A 133 0.11 -1.18 -17.49
N HIS A 134 0.43 0.09 -17.22
CA HIS A 134 1.74 0.67 -17.54
C HIS A 134 2.88 -0.05 -16.80
N THR A 135 2.73 -0.27 -15.49
CA THR A 135 3.75 -0.94 -14.68
C THR A 135 3.98 -2.37 -15.16
N ILE A 136 2.92 -3.12 -15.43
CA ILE A 136 3.02 -4.50 -15.96
C ILE A 136 3.81 -4.50 -17.27
N ALA A 137 3.47 -3.61 -18.20
CA ALA A 137 4.17 -3.51 -19.48
C ALA A 137 5.64 -3.09 -19.32
N ALA A 138 5.93 -2.20 -18.36
CA ALA A 138 7.27 -1.66 -18.15
C ALA A 138 8.24 -2.64 -17.45
N THR A 139 7.72 -3.47 -16.53
CA THR A 139 8.56 -4.37 -15.71
C THR A 139 8.45 -5.83 -16.11
N GLY A 140 7.47 -6.19 -16.95
CA GLY A 140 7.16 -7.59 -17.26
C GLY A 140 6.56 -8.32 -16.07
N ALA A 141 5.87 -7.61 -15.17
CA ALA A 141 5.20 -8.17 -14.01
C ALA A 141 4.12 -9.20 -14.39
N ASP A 142 3.82 -10.12 -13.46
CA ASP A 142 2.76 -11.11 -13.65
C ASP A 142 1.37 -10.45 -13.48
N PRO A 143 0.55 -10.35 -14.53
CA PRO A 143 -0.77 -9.71 -14.45
C PRO A 143 -1.77 -10.49 -13.57
N SER A 144 -1.46 -11.73 -13.18
CA SER A 144 -2.25 -12.52 -12.24
C SER A 144 -1.84 -12.32 -10.77
N ARG A 145 -0.81 -11.51 -10.50
CA ARG A 145 -0.30 -11.21 -9.15
C ARG A 145 -0.31 -9.70 -8.90
N VAL A 146 -1.49 -9.11 -9.02
CA VAL A 146 -1.71 -7.68 -8.78
C VAL A 146 -2.59 -7.51 -7.55
N TYR A 147 -2.18 -6.65 -6.63
CA TYR A 147 -2.88 -6.41 -5.37
C TYR A 147 -3.07 -4.91 -5.13
N VAL A 148 -4.10 -4.54 -4.37
CA VAL A 148 -4.39 -3.14 -4.05
C VAL A 148 -4.70 -2.95 -2.57
N THR A 149 -4.19 -1.89 -1.97
CA THR A 149 -4.47 -1.53 -0.59
C THR A 149 -4.51 -0.02 -0.41
N GLY A 150 -5.12 0.42 0.68
CA GLY A 150 -5.08 1.82 1.04
C GLY A 150 -5.70 2.13 2.39
N LEU A 151 -5.35 3.33 2.88
CA LEU A 151 -5.84 3.89 4.13
C LEU A 151 -6.99 4.87 3.87
N SER A 152 -8.06 4.82 4.66
CA SER A 152 -9.09 5.87 4.72
C SER A 152 -9.76 6.07 3.35
N ALA A 153 -9.66 7.27 2.75
CA ALA A 153 -10.07 7.53 1.38
C ALA A 153 -9.42 6.58 0.35
N GLY A 154 -8.14 6.24 0.55
CA GLY A 154 -7.45 5.21 -0.23
C GLY A 154 -8.04 3.82 0.00
N GLY A 155 -8.50 3.50 1.21
CA GLY A 155 -9.23 2.26 1.51
C GLY A 155 -10.61 2.19 0.84
N GLY A 156 -11.34 3.30 0.79
CA GLY A 156 -12.57 3.41 -0.01
C GLY A 156 -12.31 3.24 -1.52
N MET A 157 -11.21 3.81 -2.03
CA MET A 157 -10.81 3.64 -3.43
C MET A 157 -10.34 2.21 -3.72
N THR A 158 -9.68 1.53 -2.78
CA THR A 158 -9.39 0.08 -2.86
C THR A 158 -10.68 -0.72 -3.08
N SER A 159 -11.72 -0.49 -2.27
CA SER A 159 -13.02 -1.15 -2.47
C SER A 159 -13.60 -0.88 -3.86
N ALA A 160 -13.47 0.36 -4.36
CA ALA A 160 -13.95 0.72 -5.69
C ALA A 160 -13.18 0.03 -6.82
N LEU A 161 -11.85 -0.08 -6.72
CA LEU A 161 -11.02 -0.78 -7.70
C LEU A 161 -11.34 -2.27 -7.75
N LEU A 162 -11.47 -2.91 -6.60
CA LEU A 162 -11.82 -4.33 -6.52
C LEU A 162 -13.21 -4.62 -7.09
N ALA A 163 -14.18 -3.71 -6.93
CA ALA A 163 -15.52 -3.87 -7.48
C ALA A 163 -15.59 -3.58 -9.00
N THR A 164 -14.91 -2.52 -9.45
CA THR A 164 -15.01 -2.04 -10.84
C THR A 164 -14.01 -2.68 -11.79
N TYR A 165 -12.93 -3.28 -11.30
CA TYR A 165 -11.93 -3.99 -12.11
C TYR A 165 -11.46 -5.28 -11.41
N PRO A 166 -12.39 -6.17 -10.97
CA PRO A 166 -12.04 -7.39 -10.24
C PRO A 166 -11.08 -8.29 -11.02
N GLU A 167 -11.16 -8.30 -12.35
CA GLU A 167 -10.28 -9.09 -13.20
C GLU A 167 -8.80 -8.63 -13.18
N ARG A 168 -8.53 -7.45 -12.61
CA ARG A 168 -7.18 -6.87 -12.53
C ARG A 168 -6.50 -7.09 -11.19
N PHE A 169 -7.21 -7.59 -10.18
CA PHE A 169 -6.67 -7.75 -8.84
C PHE A 169 -6.93 -9.15 -8.31
N SER A 170 -5.92 -9.76 -7.68
CA SER A 170 -6.05 -11.07 -7.04
C SER A 170 -6.50 -10.96 -5.58
N GLY A 171 -6.31 -9.79 -4.97
CA GLY A 171 -6.83 -9.46 -3.66
C GLY A 171 -6.58 -8.00 -3.29
N GLY A 172 -7.18 -7.56 -2.19
CA GLY A 172 -6.89 -6.25 -1.65
C GLY A 172 -7.07 -6.10 -0.14
N GLY A 173 -6.49 -5.01 0.37
CA GLY A 173 -6.44 -4.66 1.78
C GLY A 173 -7.11 -3.31 2.04
N VAL A 174 -8.21 -3.30 2.78
CA VAL A 174 -8.92 -2.06 3.12
C VAL A 174 -8.58 -1.68 4.56
N VAL A 175 -7.81 -0.61 4.75
CA VAL A 175 -7.39 -0.12 6.07
C VAL A 175 -8.19 1.13 6.44
N ALA A 176 -8.95 1.06 7.54
CA ALA A 176 -9.84 2.12 8.02
C ALA A 176 -10.71 2.73 6.90
N GLY A 177 -11.14 1.89 5.96
CA GLY A 177 -11.90 2.26 4.76
C GLY A 177 -13.38 1.91 4.84
N LEU A 178 -14.05 1.89 3.69
CA LEU A 178 -15.51 1.75 3.61
C LEU A 178 -15.92 0.80 2.46
N PRO A 179 -17.14 0.21 2.51
CA PRO A 179 -17.69 -0.57 1.41
C PRO A 179 -17.81 0.21 0.10
N TYR A 180 -17.65 -0.49 -1.02
CA TYR A 180 -17.95 0.08 -2.33
C TYR A 180 -19.41 0.55 -2.37
N ARG A 181 -19.63 1.76 -2.91
CA ARG A 181 -20.96 2.39 -3.00
C ARG A 181 -21.67 2.50 -1.65
N CYS A 182 -20.94 2.68 -0.56
CA CYS A 182 -21.54 3.22 0.65
C CYS A 182 -22.15 4.60 0.38
N ALA A 183 -21.38 5.43 -0.34
CA ALA A 183 -21.77 6.74 -0.84
C ALA A 183 -21.68 6.80 -2.37
N ALA A 184 -22.55 7.59 -2.98
CA ALA A 184 -22.48 7.97 -4.40
C ALA A 184 -22.42 9.50 -4.63
N ALA A 185 -22.40 10.27 -3.54
CA ALA A 185 -22.16 11.71 -3.50
C ALA A 185 -21.63 12.14 -2.11
N LEU A 186 -21.01 13.32 -2.04
CA LEU A 186 -20.39 13.86 -0.80
C LEU A 186 -21.31 13.85 0.44
N TYR A 187 -22.60 14.15 0.30
CA TYR A 187 -23.49 14.21 1.47
C TYR A 187 -23.69 12.83 2.12
N GLU A 188 -23.64 11.74 1.34
CA GLU A 188 -23.73 10.37 1.84
C GLU A 188 -22.43 9.92 2.51
N ALA A 189 -21.30 10.49 2.08
CA ALA A 189 -19.99 10.18 2.62
C ALA A 189 -19.94 10.40 4.14
N TYR A 190 -20.56 11.47 4.63
CA TYR A 190 -20.63 11.76 6.07
C TYR A 190 -21.39 10.70 6.86
N THR A 191 -22.48 10.15 6.31
CA THR A 191 -23.22 9.05 6.95
C THR A 191 -22.36 7.80 7.02
N CYS A 192 -21.72 7.44 5.90
CA CYS A 192 -20.82 6.30 5.82
C CYS A 192 -19.66 6.41 6.81
N MET A 193 -19.03 7.58 6.90
CA MET A 193 -17.89 7.83 7.77
C MET A 193 -18.27 7.82 9.26
N TYR A 194 -19.30 8.56 9.67
CA TYR A 194 -19.51 8.81 11.10
C TYR A 194 -20.54 7.91 11.77
N THR A 195 -21.43 7.28 11.00
CA THR A 195 -22.50 6.41 11.53
C THR A 195 -22.42 5.00 10.96
N GLY A 196 -21.90 4.87 9.73
CA GLY A 196 -22.02 3.65 8.95
C GLY A 196 -23.40 3.57 8.31
N LYS A 197 -23.47 2.90 7.17
CA LYS A 197 -24.71 2.57 6.49
C LYS A 197 -24.93 1.08 6.69
N ASN A 198 -26.05 0.66 7.27
CA ASN A 198 -26.36 -0.75 7.46
C ASN A 198 -27.33 -1.20 6.36
N LEU A 199 -26.95 -2.21 5.59
CA LEU A 199 -27.77 -2.83 4.55
C LEU A 199 -27.69 -4.35 4.67
N SER A 200 -28.54 -5.08 3.95
CA SER A 200 -28.37 -6.53 3.87
C SER A 200 -27.07 -6.88 3.11
N PRO A 201 -26.44 -8.03 3.43
CA PRO A 201 -25.32 -8.56 2.66
C PRO A 201 -25.63 -8.61 1.15
N GLU A 202 -26.82 -9.09 0.78
CA GLU A 202 -27.29 -9.13 -0.63
C GLU A 202 -27.27 -7.74 -1.29
N ALA A 203 -27.81 -6.71 -0.62
CA ALA A 203 -27.83 -5.35 -1.16
C ALA A 203 -26.42 -4.74 -1.26
N TRP A 204 -25.49 -5.18 -0.41
CA TRP A 204 -24.10 -4.79 -0.50
C TRP A 204 -23.36 -5.49 -1.63
N GLY A 205 -23.55 -6.80 -1.77
CA GLY A 205 -22.93 -7.59 -2.82
C GLY A 205 -23.48 -7.26 -4.21
N ASP A 206 -24.77 -6.94 -4.34
CA ASP A 206 -25.39 -6.47 -5.58
C ASP A 206 -24.69 -5.22 -6.10
N ARG A 207 -24.29 -4.29 -5.21
CA ARG A 207 -23.55 -3.09 -5.62
C ARG A 207 -22.19 -3.42 -6.24
N VAL A 208 -21.52 -4.47 -5.76
CA VAL A 208 -20.25 -4.93 -6.34
C VAL A 208 -20.51 -5.65 -7.66
N ARG A 209 -21.49 -6.55 -7.72
CA ARG A 209 -21.88 -7.27 -8.94
C ARG A 209 -22.35 -6.33 -10.05
N ASP A 210 -23.05 -5.25 -9.73
CA ASP A 210 -23.51 -4.23 -10.68
C ASP A 210 -22.38 -3.34 -11.22
N ALA A 211 -21.20 -3.34 -10.60
CA ALA A 211 -20.08 -2.48 -10.97
C ALA A 211 -19.35 -2.94 -12.24
N SER A 212 -19.53 -4.22 -12.62
CA SER A 212 -18.83 -4.87 -13.72
C SER A 212 -19.65 -6.02 -14.30
N SER A 213 -19.27 -6.53 -15.46
CA SER A 213 -19.84 -7.79 -16.00
C SER A 213 -19.06 -9.02 -15.53
N HIS A 214 -18.30 -8.92 -14.42
CA HIS A 214 -17.45 -10.00 -13.94
C HIS A 214 -18.27 -11.04 -13.20
N GLU A 215 -18.05 -12.32 -13.50
CA GLU A 215 -18.76 -13.43 -12.87
C GLU A 215 -17.86 -14.23 -11.91
N GLY A 216 -16.60 -13.80 -11.74
CA GLY A 216 -15.61 -14.46 -10.90
C GLY A 216 -14.45 -15.10 -11.69
N PRO A 217 -13.42 -15.61 -10.99
CA PRO A 217 -13.26 -15.56 -9.54
C PRO A 217 -13.07 -14.11 -9.03
N TRP A 218 -13.61 -13.79 -7.87
CA TRP A 218 -13.48 -12.46 -7.25
C TRP A 218 -12.15 -12.34 -6.48
N PRO A 219 -11.59 -11.12 -6.36
CA PRO A 219 -10.43 -10.88 -5.49
C PRO A 219 -10.72 -11.23 -4.04
N THR A 220 -9.70 -11.66 -3.28
CA THR A 220 -9.81 -11.81 -1.83
C THR A 220 -9.78 -10.45 -1.11
N MET A 221 -10.36 -10.36 0.08
CA MET A 221 -10.44 -9.13 0.85
C MET A 221 -9.84 -9.29 2.26
N SER A 222 -9.00 -8.34 2.66
CA SER A 222 -8.49 -8.22 4.03
C SER A 222 -8.89 -6.86 4.59
N VAL A 223 -9.66 -6.84 5.67
CA VAL A 223 -10.20 -5.62 6.27
C VAL A 223 -9.50 -5.33 7.59
N TRP A 224 -8.90 -4.14 7.72
CA TRP A 224 -8.20 -3.70 8.91
C TRP A 224 -8.86 -2.46 9.48
N HIS A 225 -9.28 -2.50 10.74
CA HIS A 225 -9.98 -1.36 11.33
C HIS A 225 -9.66 -1.22 12.82
N GLY A 226 -9.43 0.02 13.27
CA GLY A 226 -9.32 0.33 14.70
C GLY A 226 -10.70 0.45 15.34
N ASP A 227 -10.92 -0.16 16.51
CA ASP A 227 -12.23 -0.07 17.18
C ASP A 227 -12.50 1.29 17.85
N ALA A 228 -11.48 2.14 17.96
CA ALA A 228 -11.56 3.51 18.47
C ALA A 228 -11.49 4.56 17.35
N ASP A 229 -11.71 4.15 16.09
CA ASP A 229 -11.71 5.05 14.94
C ASP A 229 -12.88 6.04 14.99
N TYR A 230 -12.56 7.32 15.17
CA TYR A 230 -13.49 8.43 15.27
C TYR A 230 -13.75 9.15 13.92
N THR A 231 -13.06 8.74 12.86
CA THR A 231 -13.18 9.36 11.52
C THR A 231 -14.00 8.49 10.59
N VAL A 232 -13.68 7.20 10.54
CA VAL A 232 -14.44 6.18 9.82
C VAL A 232 -14.85 5.14 10.84
N THR A 233 -16.12 5.13 11.23
CA THR A 233 -16.61 4.24 12.28
C THR A 233 -16.33 2.78 11.95
N VAL A 234 -15.95 2.02 12.99
CA VAL A 234 -15.71 0.57 12.91
C VAL A 234 -16.91 -0.22 12.38
N ALA A 235 -18.13 0.36 12.37
CA ALA A 235 -19.28 -0.25 11.70
C ALA A 235 -18.95 -0.63 10.23
N ASN A 236 -18.13 0.15 9.53
CA ASN A 236 -17.71 -0.14 8.16
C ASN A 236 -16.92 -1.45 8.01
N GLN A 237 -16.24 -1.93 9.05
CA GLN A 237 -15.57 -3.23 9.02
C GLN A 237 -16.59 -4.36 8.84
N ARG A 238 -17.70 -4.32 9.59
CA ARG A 238 -18.80 -5.29 9.44
C ARG A 238 -19.42 -5.20 8.06
N GLU A 239 -19.73 -3.99 7.58
CA GLU A 239 -20.36 -3.81 6.26
C GLU A 239 -19.43 -4.26 5.11
N LEU A 240 -18.11 -4.12 5.26
CA LEU A 240 -17.13 -4.65 4.30
C LEU A 240 -17.11 -6.18 4.30
N VAL A 241 -17.16 -6.81 5.49
CA VAL A 241 -17.30 -8.26 5.60
C VAL A 241 -18.59 -8.72 4.92
N GLU A 242 -19.73 -8.14 5.27
CA GLU A 242 -21.03 -8.48 4.69
C GLU A 242 -21.06 -8.28 3.16
N GLN A 243 -20.46 -7.20 2.66
CA GLN A 243 -20.35 -6.95 1.22
C GLN A 243 -19.56 -8.05 0.51
N TRP A 244 -18.39 -8.42 1.04
CA TRP A 244 -17.48 -9.31 0.35
C TRP A 244 -17.80 -10.78 0.56
N THR A 245 -18.37 -11.18 1.71
CA THR A 245 -18.85 -12.55 1.89
C THR A 245 -20.02 -12.85 0.96
N ASP A 246 -20.96 -11.91 0.78
CA ASP A 246 -22.06 -12.06 -0.19
C ASP A 246 -21.55 -12.16 -1.65
N VAL A 247 -20.55 -11.35 -2.03
CA VAL A 247 -19.90 -11.44 -3.36
C VAL A 247 -19.29 -12.82 -3.61
N HIS A 248 -18.69 -13.42 -2.57
CA HIS A 248 -18.10 -14.76 -2.63
C HIS A 248 -19.12 -15.89 -2.46
N GLY A 249 -20.41 -15.57 -2.25
CA GLY A 249 -21.47 -16.55 -2.04
C GLY A 249 -21.35 -17.34 -0.73
N THR A 250 -20.74 -16.74 0.29
CA THR A 250 -20.64 -17.26 1.65
C THR A 250 -21.42 -16.35 2.62
N ASP A 251 -21.56 -16.74 3.88
CA ASP A 251 -22.23 -15.92 4.90
C ASP A 251 -21.24 -15.07 5.71
N ALA A 252 -21.78 -14.16 6.53
CA ALA A 252 -20.98 -13.31 7.41
C ALA A 252 -20.77 -13.93 8.81
N GLU A 253 -20.90 -15.26 8.94
CA GLU A 253 -20.50 -15.99 10.14
C GLU A 253 -19.06 -16.49 9.96
N ALA A 254 -18.18 -16.18 10.93
CA ALA A 254 -16.77 -16.50 10.77
C ALA A 254 -16.52 -18.01 10.90
N ASP A 255 -15.88 -18.62 9.90
CA ASP A 255 -15.43 -20.01 9.93
C ASP A 255 -14.27 -20.22 10.91
N ARG A 256 -13.43 -19.17 11.06
CA ARG A 256 -12.30 -19.16 11.99
C ARG A 256 -12.19 -17.84 12.73
N SER A 257 -11.83 -17.94 14.00
CA SER A 257 -11.49 -16.80 14.85
C SER A 257 -10.17 -17.07 15.57
N ASP A 258 -9.19 -16.20 15.35
CA ASP A 258 -7.86 -16.27 15.94
C ASP A 258 -7.32 -14.86 16.21
N THR A 259 -5.99 -14.70 16.28
CA THR A 259 -5.35 -13.39 16.47
C THR A 259 -4.18 -13.17 15.52
N VAL A 260 -3.94 -11.91 15.20
CA VAL A 260 -2.73 -11.42 14.50
C VAL A 260 -2.05 -10.42 15.42
N ALA A 261 -0.82 -10.72 15.86
CA ALA A 261 -0.10 -9.92 16.84
C ALA A 261 -0.92 -9.60 18.11
N GLY A 262 -1.79 -10.54 18.53
CA GLY A 262 -2.67 -10.37 19.69
C GLY A 262 -4.00 -9.67 19.41
N TYR A 263 -4.21 -9.11 18.21
CA TYR A 263 -5.47 -8.48 17.81
C TYR A 263 -6.46 -9.50 17.26
N PRO A 264 -7.77 -9.38 17.57
CA PRO A 264 -8.81 -10.26 17.03
C PRO A 264 -8.80 -10.32 15.50
N ARG A 265 -8.86 -11.55 14.97
CA ARG A 265 -9.03 -11.82 13.55
C ARG A 265 -10.16 -12.82 13.32
N THR A 266 -11.00 -12.54 12.34
CA THR A 266 -12.00 -13.46 11.81
C THR A 266 -11.70 -13.77 10.34
N VAL A 267 -11.92 -15.02 9.92
CA VAL A 267 -11.73 -15.47 8.53
C VAL A 267 -13.00 -16.17 8.06
N TYR A 268 -13.36 -15.90 6.80
CA TYR A 268 -14.52 -16.42 6.10
C TYR A 268 -14.04 -17.16 4.84
N GLU A 269 -14.54 -18.38 4.64
CA GLU A 269 -14.12 -19.31 3.61
C GLU A 269 -15.22 -19.50 2.56
N ASP A 270 -14.82 -19.76 1.31
CA ASP A 270 -15.77 -20.15 0.26
C ASP A 270 -16.21 -21.62 0.42
N GLY A 271 -17.13 -22.09 -0.43
CA GLY A 271 -17.60 -23.48 -0.39
C GLY A 271 -16.54 -24.56 -0.62
N ALA A 272 -15.31 -24.18 -1.00
CA ALA A 272 -14.15 -25.07 -1.13
C ALA A 272 -13.18 -25.00 0.07
N GLY A 273 -13.50 -24.21 1.12
CA GLY A 273 -12.67 -24.02 2.30
C GLY A 273 -11.47 -23.09 2.04
N ARG A 274 -11.51 -22.27 0.99
CA ARG A 274 -10.47 -21.27 0.72
C ARG A 274 -10.83 -19.95 1.42
N PRO A 275 -9.94 -19.35 2.21
CA PRO A 275 -10.15 -18.01 2.77
C PRO A 275 -10.37 -16.97 1.67
N VAL A 276 -11.51 -16.27 1.75
CA VAL A 276 -11.89 -15.23 0.76
C VAL A 276 -12.03 -13.85 1.39
N VAL A 277 -12.38 -13.78 2.68
CA VAL A 277 -12.41 -12.55 3.47
C VAL A 277 -11.70 -12.79 4.80
N GLU A 278 -10.88 -11.85 5.23
CA GLU A 278 -10.43 -11.75 6.62
C GLU A 278 -10.72 -10.35 7.17
N ALA A 279 -10.97 -10.25 8.48
CA ALA A 279 -11.11 -8.99 9.17
C ALA A 279 -10.26 -9.00 10.44
N ILE A 280 -9.45 -7.95 10.62
CA ILE A 280 -8.59 -7.73 11.78
C ILE A 280 -9.05 -6.44 12.46
N THR A 281 -9.48 -6.55 13.72
CA THR A 281 -9.86 -5.40 14.55
C THR A 281 -8.69 -5.02 15.47
N VAL A 282 -8.10 -3.86 15.25
CA VAL A 282 -6.96 -3.38 16.06
C VAL A 282 -7.50 -2.66 17.29
N THR A 283 -7.61 -3.38 18.40
CA THR A 283 -8.17 -2.91 19.67
C THR A 283 -7.46 -1.65 20.17
N GLY A 284 -8.23 -0.61 20.49
CA GLY A 284 -7.76 0.69 20.97
C GLY A 284 -7.19 1.63 19.91
N MET A 285 -7.04 1.17 18.66
CA MET A 285 -6.50 2.00 17.58
C MET A 285 -7.54 2.99 17.06
N GLY A 286 -7.11 4.23 16.83
CA GLY A 286 -7.90 5.26 16.15
C GLY A 286 -7.86 5.13 14.63
N HIS A 287 -8.09 6.25 13.93
CA HIS A 287 -8.02 6.30 12.46
C HIS A 287 -6.57 6.30 11.96
N GLY A 288 -6.13 5.23 11.29
CA GLY A 288 -4.79 5.19 10.71
C GLY A 288 -4.35 3.83 10.19
N GLN A 289 -3.16 3.84 9.56
CA GLN A 289 -2.44 2.67 9.08
C GLN A 289 -1.67 2.04 10.25
N PRO A 290 -1.92 0.78 10.62
CA PRO A 290 -1.16 0.13 11.67
C PRO A 290 0.23 -0.28 11.15
N VAL A 291 1.26 0.06 11.93
CA VAL A 291 2.67 -0.29 11.72
C VAL A 291 3.30 -0.84 12.99
N ASP A 292 4.46 -1.47 12.82
CA ASP A 292 5.34 -1.97 13.89
C ASP A 292 6.77 -1.62 13.49
N PRO A 293 7.24 -0.40 13.79
CA PRO A 293 8.55 0.05 13.35
C PRO A 293 9.69 -0.78 13.95
N GLY A 294 10.57 -1.28 13.09
CA GLY A 294 11.70 -2.09 13.52
C GLY A 294 12.34 -2.84 12.37
N THR A 295 13.21 -3.80 12.70
CA THR A 295 13.95 -4.60 11.70
C THR A 295 13.75 -6.11 11.88
N GLY A 296 12.94 -6.50 12.86
CA GLY A 296 12.57 -7.89 13.10
C GLY A 296 11.61 -8.42 12.04
N GLU A 297 11.37 -9.72 12.10
CA GLU A 297 10.29 -10.36 11.35
C GLU A 297 8.93 -9.77 11.80
N GLY A 298 8.04 -9.50 10.85
CA GLY A 298 6.75 -8.85 11.14
C GLY A 298 6.80 -7.33 11.24
N GLN A 299 7.99 -6.74 11.42
CA GLN A 299 8.17 -5.30 11.60
C GLN A 299 8.33 -4.58 10.26
N CYS A 300 7.70 -3.41 10.14
CA CYS A 300 7.78 -2.54 8.97
C CYS A 300 7.36 -1.10 9.31
N GLY A 301 7.75 -0.17 8.45
CA GLY A 301 7.20 1.17 8.43
C GLY A 301 7.72 2.07 9.55
N SER A 302 7.12 3.24 9.68
CA SER A 302 7.53 4.29 10.61
C SER A 302 6.31 5.06 11.10
N ALA A 303 6.24 5.28 12.41
CA ALA A 303 5.12 5.99 13.01
C ALA A 303 5.07 7.46 12.58
N GLY A 304 3.87 7.97 12.34
CA GLY A 304 3.64 9.32 11.85
C GLY A 304 2.18 9.73 11.92
N ALA A 305 1.82 10.84 11.27
CA ALA A 305 0.44 11.26 11.19
C ALA A 305 -0.40 10.22 10.42
N TYR A 306 -1.40 9.64 11.08
CA TYR A 306 -2.24 8.56 10.55
C TYR A 306 -1.48 7.27 10.19
N VAL A 307 -0.25 7.11 10.68
CA VAL A 307 0.54 5.87 10.60
C VAL A 307 0.92 5.51 12.02
N LEU A 308 0.22 4.55 12.59
CA LEU A 308 0.13 4.35 14.03
C LEU A 308 0.98 3.14 14.43
N ASP A 309 1.94 3.35 15.32
CA ASP A 309 2.66 2.27 15.97
C ASP A 309 1.73 1.59 16.98
N VAL A 310 1.35 0.36 16.65
CA VAL A 310 0.40 -0.46 17.40
C VAL A 310 0.88 -1.90 17.49
N ASP A 311 2.20 -2.12 17.37
CA ASP A 311 2.83 -3.46 17.45
C ASP A 311 2.28 -4.47 16.41
N VAL A 312 1.71 -3.99 15.30
CA VAL A 312 1.34 -4.81 14.14
C VAL A 312 1.49 -4.03 12.84
N CYS A 313 2.22 -4.59 11.86
CA CYS A 313 2.30 -4.02 10.52
C CYS A 313 1.29 -4.67 9.56
N ALA A 314 0.27 -3.92 9.14
CA ALA A 314 -0.70 -4.42 8.16
C ALA A 314 -0.08 -4.68 6.79
N ALA A 315 0.87 -3.86 6.33
CA ALA A 315 1.52 -4.06 5.03
C ALA A 315 2.26 -5.41 4.96
N TRP A 316 2.93 -5.78 6.04
CA TRP A 316 3.62 -7.06 6.16
C TRP A 316 2.63 -8.21 6.14
N HIS A 317 1.56 -8.15 6.94
CA HIS A 317 0.56 -9.22 6.97
C HIS A 317 -0.12 -9.40 5.63
N LEU A 318 -0.53 -8.30 4.98
CA LEU A 318 -1.12 -8.34 3.65
C LEU A 318 -0.17 -9.01 2.65
N GLY A 319 1.11 -8.65 2.65
CA GLY A 319 2.09 -9.26 1.76
C GLY A 319 2.34 -10.75 2.03
N GLN A 320 2.22 -11.22 3.28
CA GLN A 320 2.24 -12.65 3.61
C GLN A 320 0.99 -13.35 3.07
N THR A 321 -0.21 -12.80 3.30
CA THR A 321 -1.48 -13.33 2.78
C THR A 321 -1.45 -13.46 1.25
N TRP A 322 -0.79 -12.53 0.56
CA TRP A 322 -0.65 -12.54 -0.90
C TRP A 322 0.55 -13.32 -1.44
N SER A 323 1.34 -13.94 -0.55
CA SER A 323 2.56 -14.67 -0.90
C SER A 323 3.50 -13.84 -1.78
N LEU A 324 3.82 -12.62 -1.33
CA LEU A 324 4.79 -11.74 -2.00
C LEU A 324 6.26 -12.20 -1.84
N PRO A 325 6.74 -12.64 -0.66
CA PRO A 325 8.08 -13.21 -0.52
C PRO A 325 8.27 -14.44 -1.44
#